data_AF-A0A8S1IY00-F1
#
_entry.id   AF-A0A8S1IY00-F1
#
_cell.length_a   1.000
_cell.length_b   1.000
_cell.length_c   1.000
_cell.angle_alpha   90.00
_cell.angle_beta   90.00
_cell.angle_gamma   90.00
#
_symmetry.space_group_name_H-M   'P 1'
#
loop_
_entity.id
_entity.type
_entity.pdbx_description
1 polymer ?
#
loop_
_entity_poly.entity_id
_entity_poly.type
_entity_poly.pdbx_seq_one_letter_code
_entity_poly.pdbx_strand_id
1 'polypeptide(L)'
;MARTLLLAALAAALAACAWGLTATFDHGVASGDPLPDGIIIWTRVTPRVREDRAPDNFTVGVAWSVSEAADLSGPVAEGMFETNGTLDWTVKVDVRNLISSVQYYYGFNVNGVSSKVGTFRLPKPAGEAMEQLKYALFACANWGFGYFNAYDLASRYDLDFHVHLGDFIYEYGLERSPNAEQAVRFAQQPKGLTPPHEAVSLDDYRKRYALYRADPALQLLSAKSALIAVWDDHEITNNPWMGGASNHNPDEGEGDWVERWMAAVQAYHEWMPIRSYDSEGEFISKRIYRSFQFGDLATMIIIETRLMGRTKQDEGEEDSAPNTVFGATVGVVGGLAPEEWQANNVSIQLEQIRDSANEFRSRDGKKILGDSQLSWVQ
;
A
#
# COMPACT_ATOMS: atom_id res chain seq x y z
N MET A 1 6.77 -19.18 -27.22
CA MET A 1 6.48 -18.74 -25.83
C MET A 1 6.01 -19.89 -24.95
N ALA A 2 4.91 -20.60 -25.25
CA ALA A 2 4.39 -21.67 -24.39
C ALA A 2 5.39 -22.80 -24.07
N ARG A 3 6.21 -23.24 -25.04
CA ARG A 3 7.25 -24.27 -24.82
C ARG A 3 8.39 -23.80 -23.90
N THR A 4 8.73 -22.52 -23.94
CA THR A 4 9.81 -21.92 -23.14
C THR A 4 9.36 -21.74 -21.69
N LEU A 5 8.10 -21.33 -21.48
CA LEU A 5 7.45 -21.28 -20.18
C LEU A 5 7.33 -22.67 -19.54
N LEU A 6 7.01 -23.70 -20.33
CA LEU A 6 6.93 -25.09 -19.85
C LEU A 6 8.29 -25.61 -19.37
N LEU A 7 9.38 -25.27 -20.07
CA LEU A 7 10.75 -25.68 -19.73
C LEU A 7 11.27 -24.95 -18.48
N ALA A 8 10.97 -23.65 -18.33
CA ALA A 8 11.30 -22.89 -17.13
C ALA A 8 10.55 -23.41 -15.90
N ALA A 9 9.24 -23.67 -16.03
CA ALA A 9 8.43 -24.27 -14.97
C ALA A 9 8.93 -25.68 -14.57
N LEU A 10 9.37 -26.50 -15.53
CA LEU A 10 9.94 -27.82 -15.24
C LEU A 10 11.28 -27.73 -14.50
N ALA A 11 12.14 -26.77 -14.89
CA ALA A 11 13.43 -26.55 -14.23
C ALA A 11 13.26 -26.02 -12.80
N ALA A 12 12.31 -25.10 -12.58
CA ALA A 12 11.95 -24.61 -11.24
C ALA A 12 11.36 -25.72 -10.35
N ALA A 13 10.51 -26.59 -10.91
CA ALA A 13 9.95 -27.73 -10.19
C ALA A 13 11.03 -28.77 -9.81
N LEU A 14 11.98 -29.06 -10.70
CA LEU A 14 13.11 -29.96 -10.43
C LEU A 14 14.07 -29.37 -9.38
N ALA A 15 14.32 -28.06 -9.42
CA ALA A 15 15.09 -27.37 -8.39
C ALA A 15 14.36 -27.44 -7.03
N ALA A 16 13.08 -27.08 -6.96
CA ALA A 16 12.29 -27.15 -5.71
C ALA A 16 12.29 -28.57 -5.09
N CYS A 17 12.25 -29.62 -5.91
CA CYS A 17 12.31 -31.01 -5.46
C CYS A 17 13.69 -31.39 -4.88
N ALA A 18 14.79 -30.88 -5.47
CA ALA A 18 16.15 -31.11 -4.98
C ALA A 18 16.41 -30.45 -3.60
N TRP A 19 15.76 -29.32 -3.31
CA TRP A 19 15.89 -28.60 -2.04
C TRP A 19 14.85 -29.00 -0.96
N GLY A 20 13.90 -29.87 -1.29
CA GLY A 20 12.78 -30.21 -0.40
C GLY A 20 11.96 -28.98 0.01
N LEU A 21 11.84 -28.00 -0.89
CA LEU A 21 11.18 -26.73 -0.63
C LEU A 21 9.69 -26.97 -0.35
N THR A 22 9.25 -26.59 0.84
CA THR A 22 7.84 -26.30 1.09
C THR A 22 7.63 -24.79 1.18
N ALA A 23 6.39 -24.33 1.09
CA ALA A 23 6.05 -22.91 1.13
C ALA A 23 4.80 -22.71 1.96
N THR A 24 4.68 -21.57 2.63
CA THR A 24 3.47 -21.13 3.31
C THR A 24 3.14 -19.68 2.95
N PHE A 25 1.91 -19.26 3.24
CA PHE A 25 1.42 -17.89 3.00
C PHE A 25 1.18 -17.19 4.34
N ASP A 26 2.26 -16.99 5.11
CA ASP A 26 2.20 -16.51 6.50
C ASP A 26 1.62 -15.09 6.62
N HIS A 27 1.67 -14.31 5.54
CA HIS A 27 1.23 -12.90 5.49
C HIS A 27 -0.12 -12.72 4.78
N GLY A 28 -0.81 -13.83 4.52
CA GLY A 28 -2.13 -13.84 3.88
C GLY A 28 -2.09 -13.43 2.41
N VAL A 29 -3.23 -12.93 1.95
CA VAL A 29 -3.46 -12.43 0.59
C VAL A 29 -4.09 -11.05 0.69
N ALA A 30 -3.87 -10.22 -0.33
CA ALA A 30 -4.49 -8.91 -0.42
C ALA A 30 -4.85 -8.61 -1.88
N SER A 31 -5.84 -7.76 -2.07
CA SER A 31 -6.11 -7.12 -3.35
C SER A 31 -6.11 -5.60 -3.17
N GLY A 32 -5.91 -4.85 -4.24
CA GLY A 32 -5.87 -3.40 -4.14
C GLY A 32 -5.85 -2.68 -5.49
N ASP A 33 -5.94 -1.37 -5.41
CA ASP A 33 -6.15 -0.47 -6.54
C ASP A 33 -7.25 -0.97 -7.51
N PRO A 34 -8.51 -1.05 -7.08
CA PRO A 34 -9.60 -1.52 -7.94
C PRO A 34 -9.88 -0.54 -9.08
N LEU A 35 -9.83 -1.05 -10.32
CA LEU A 35 -10.32 -0.39 -11.54
C LEU A 35 -11.60 -1.08 -12.01
N PRO A 36 -12.43 -0.43 -12.84
CA PRO A 36 -13.62 -1.08 -13.38
C PRO A 36 -13.35 -2.40 -14.12
N ASP A 37 -12.16 -2.56 -14.70
CA ASP A 37 -11.76 -3.72 -15.50
C ASP A 37 -10.58 -4.52 -14.88
N GLY A 38 -10.13 -4.19 -13.67
CA GLY A 38 -8.91 -4.78 -13.16
C GLY A 38 -8.59 -4.50 -11.71
N ILE A 39 -7.60 -5.23 -11.18
CA ILE A 39 -7.24 -5.23 -9.76
C ILE A 39 -5.79 -5.68 -9.61
N ILE A 40 -5.11 -5.23 -8.55
CA ILE A 40 -3.90 -5.89 -8.08
C ILE A 40 -4.28 -7.05 -7.16
N ILE A 41 -3.74 -8.24 -7.41
CA ILE A 41 -3.72 -9.32 -6.41
C ILE A 41 -2.29 -9.49 -5.87
N TRP A 42 -2.18 -9.75 -4.58
CA TRP A 42 -0.93 -9.77 -3.85
C TRP A 42 -0.86 -10.91 -2.83
N THR A 43 0.33 -11.47 -2.67
CA THR A 43 0.70 -12.29 -1.51
C THR A 43 2.22 -12.25 -1.30
N ARG A 44 2.70 -12.84 -0.20
CA ARG A 44 4.11 -13.15 0.00
C ARG A 44 4.27 -14.62 0.29
N VAL A 45 5.05 -15.30 -0.53
CA VAL A 45 5.45 -16.68 -0.27
C VAL A 45 6.46 -16.68 0.86
N THR A 46 6.32 -17.63 1.79
CA THR A 46 7.30 -17.85 2.84
C THR A 46 7.99 -19.19 2.59
N PRO A 47 9.16 -19.19 1.92
CA PRO A 47 9.91 -20.40 1.64
C PRO A 47 10.27 -21.14 2.94
N ARG A 48 10.20 -22.47 2.90
CA ARG A 48 10.66 -23.39 3.93
C ARG A 48 11.64 -24.35 3.25
N VAL A 49 12.93 -24.10 3.43
CA VAL A 49 13.99 -25.00 2.94
C VAL A 49 14.55 -25.80 4.10
N ARG A 50 15.06 -27.00 3.82
CA ARG A 50 15.64 -27.91 4.84
C ARG A 50 16.95 -27.41 5.44
N GLU A 51 17.67 -26.54 4.73
CA GLU A 51 18.84 -25.82 5.21
C GLU A 51 18.41 -24.37 5.41
N ASP A 52 18.03 -24.00 6.63
CA ASP A 52 17.67 -22.70 7.26
C ASP A 52 17.41 -21.40 6.45
N ARG A 53 17.90 -21.22 5.21
CA ARG A 53 17.55 -20.12 4.30
C ARG A 53 17.73 -20.50 2.83
N ALA A 54 16.71 -20.21 1.99
CA ALA A 54 16.83 -20.34 0.54
C ALA A 54 17.79 -19.27 0.01
N PRO A 55 18.71 -19.58 -0.92
CA PRO A 55 19.55 -18.57 -1.56
C PRO A 55 18.71 -17.45 -2.19
N ASP A 56 19.19 -16.20 -2.17
CA ASP A 56 18.38 -15.06 -2.66
C ASP A 56 18.09 -15.14 -4.18
N ASN A 57 18.95 -15.82 -4.95
CA ASN A 57 18.76 -16.09 -6.38
C ASN A 57 17.87 -17.31 -6.67
N PHE A 58 17.36 -17.98 -5.64
CA PHE A 58 16.42 -19.07 -5.79
C PHE A 58 15.04 -18.52 -6.16
N THR A 59 14.49 -18.99 -7.28
CA THR A 59 13.18 -18.59 -7.78
C THR A 59 12.09 -19.55 -7.35
N VAL A 60 10.91 -19.00 -7.04
CA VAL A 60 9.68 -19.72 -6.74
C VAL A 60 8.66 -19.34 -7.79
N GLY A 61 8.17 -20.34 -8.53
CA GLY A 61 7.02 -20.20 -9.41
C GLY A 61 5.72 -20.28 -8.60
N VAL A 62 4.88 -19.27 -8.71
CA VAL A 62 3.60 -19.16 -8.00
C VAL A 62 2.47 -19.11 -9.02
N ALA A 63 1.62 -20.14 -9.00
CA ALA A 63 0.39 -20.13 -9.77
C ALA A 63 -0.61 -19.18 -9.11
N TRP A 64 -1.33 -18.41 -9.90
CA TRP A 64 -2.41 -17.54 -9.43
C TRP A 64 -3.64 -17.71 -10.33
N SER A 65 -4.82 -17.50 -9.75
CA SER A 65 -6.09 -17.61 -10.46
C SER A 65 -7.12 -16.65 -9.90
N VAL A 66 -8.01 -16.18 -10.76
CA VAL A 66 -9.19 -15.37 -10.45
C VAL A 66 -10.42 -16.06 -11.03
N SER A 67 -11.48 -16.20 -10.25
CA SER A 67 -12.75 -16.83 -10.65
C SER A 67 -13.94 -16.10 -10.03
N GLU A 68 -15.12 -16.22 -10.62
CA GLU A 68 -16.39 -15.84 -9.99
C GLU A 68 -16.82 -16.86 -8.92
N ALA A 69 -16.27 -18.07 -8.93
CA ALA A 69 -16.55 -19.12 -7.96
C ALA A 69 -15.60 -19.07 -6.75
N ALA A 70 -16.16 -19.17 -5.55
CA ALA A 70 -15.42 -19.10 -4.28
C ALA A 70 -14.43 -20.26 -4.06
N ASP A 71 -14.63 -21.39 -4.75
CA ASP A 71 -13.70 -22.53 -4.76
C ASP A 71 -12.63 -22.42 -5.86
N LEU A 72 -12.59 -21.29 -6.58
CA LEU A 72 -11.70 -20.99 -7.70
C LEU A 72 -11.87 -21.93 -8.92
N SER A 73 -13.00 -22.64 -9.01
CA SER A 73 -13.33 -23.42 -10.21
C SER A 73 -13.60 -22.51 -11.41
N GLY A 74 -13.23 -22.95 -12.62
CA GLY A 74 -13.45 -22.19 -13.85
C GLY A 74 -12.84 -20.78 -13.86
N PRO A 75 -11.52 -20.63 -13.71
CA PRO A 75 -10.88 -19.32 -13.64
C PRO A 75 -11.11 -18.51 -14.91
N VAL A 76 -11.43 -17.22 -14.72
CA VAL A 76 -11.57 -16.23 -15.80
C VAL A 76 -10.21 -15.60 -16.16
N ALA A 77 -9.25 -15.65 -15.24
CA ALA A 77 -7.86 -15.29 -15.46
C ALA A 77 -6.96 -16.16 -14.59
N GLU A 78 -5.83 -16.59 -15.12
CA GLU A 78 -4.83 -17.38 -14.40
C GLU A 78 -3.44 -17.18 -15.00
N GLY A 79 -2.41 -17.53 -14.23
CA GLY A 79 -1.05 -17.45 -14.71
C GLY A 79 -0.02 -17.94 -13.71
N MET A 80 1.24 -17.73 -14.06
CA MET A 80 2.40 -17.98 -13.21
C MET A 80 3.13 -16.66 -12.96
N PHE A 81 3.60 -16.46 -11.73
CA PHE A 81 4.49 -15.38 -11.34
C PHE A 81 5.76 -15.98 -10.74
N GLU A 82 6.93 -15.51 -11.18
CA GLU A 82 8.21 -15.92 -10.60
C GLU A 82 8.66 -14.87 -9.58
N THR A 83 8.91 -15.30 -8.34
CA THR A 83 9.44 -14.44 -7.27
C THR A 83 10.69 -15.03 -6.65
N ASN A 84 11.47 -14.24 -5.93
CA ASN A 84 12.74 -14.63 -5.32
C ASN A 84 13.10 -13.70 -4.15
N GLY A 85 14.31 -13.83 -3.60
CA GLY A 85 14.74 -13.02 -2.47
C GLY A 85 14.99 -11.55 -2.75
N THR A 86 15.26 -11.20 -4.01
CA THR A 86 15.42 -9.80 -4.38
C THR A 86 14.11 -9.03 -4.33
N LEU A 87 12.96 -9.71 -4.44
CA LEU A 87 11.60 -9.16 -4.31
C LEU A 87 10.93 -9.49 -2.96
N ASP A 88 11.72 -9.98 -2.01
CA ASP A 88 11.23 -10.52 -0.74
C ASP A 88 10.11 -11.56 -0.89
N TRP A 89 10.19 -12.38 -1.95
CA TRP A 89 9.23 -13.44 -2.27
C TRP A 89 7.78 -12.94 -2.38
N THR A 90 7.60 -11.64 -2.61
CA THR A 90 6.30 -11.02 -2.88
C THR A 90 5.83 -11.35 -4.29
N VAL A 91 4.52 -11.50 -4.45
CA VAL A 91 3.84 -11.75 -5.71
C VAL A 91 2.85 -10.62 -5.89
N LYS A 92 2.91 -9.94 -7.02
CA LYS A 92 2.02 -8.85 -7.34
C LYS A 92 1.64 -8.91 -8.81
N VAL A 93 0.34 -9.08 -9.08
CA VAL A 93 -0.18 -9.23 -10.44
C VAL A 93 -1.26 -8.18 -10.69
N ASP A 94 -1.11 -7.37 -11.73
CA ASP A 94 -2.19 -6.50 -12.25
C ASP A 94 -3.07 -7.33 -13.20
N VAL A 95 -4.20 -7.79 -12.68
CA VAL A 95 -5.19 -8.55 -13.45
C VAL A 95 -6.08 -7.56 -14.17
N ARG A 96 -6.23 -7.71 -15.49
CA ARG A 96 -6.97 -6.81 -16.39
C ARG A 96 -8.02 -7.55 -17.21
N ASN A 97 -8.86 -6.79 -17.92
CA ASN A 97 -9.93 -7.30 -18.77
C ASN A 97 -11.00 -8.10 -18.02
N LEU A 98 -11.20 -7.79 -16.74
CA LEU A 98 -12.29 -8.35 -15.94
C LEU A 98 -13.58 -7.56 -16.19
N ILE A 99 -14.73 -8.22 -15.98
CA ILE A 99 -16.03 -7.56 -16.07
C ILE A 99 -16.28 -6.75 -14.79
N SER A 100 -16.66 -5.48 -14.94
CA SER A 100 -16.98 -4.56 -13.84
C SER A 100 -18.18 -5.04 -13.00
N SER A 101 -18.31 -4.52 -11.78
CA SER A 101 -19.44 -4.81 -10.87
C SER A 101 -19.61 -6.29 -10.47
N VAL A 102 -18.64 -7.15 -10.79
CA VAL A 102 -18.64 -8.57 -10.44
C VAL A 102 -17.84 -8.80 -9.16
N GLN A 103 -18.32 -9.71 -8.33
CA GLN A 103 -17.56 -10.26 -7.20
C GLN A 103 -16.67 -11.39 -7.73
N TYR A 104 -15.36 -11.25 -7.53
CA TYR A 104 -14.40 -12.30 -7.86
C TYR A 104 -13.71 -12.82 -6.60
N TYR A 105 -13.16 -14.02 -6.75
CA TYR A 105 -12.33 -14.70 -5.79
C TYR A 105 -10.97 -14.95 -6.44
N TYR A 106 -9.91 -14.91 -5.63
CA TYR A 106 -8.56 -15.14 -6.11
C TYR A 106 -7.76 -15.97 -5.10
N GLY A 107 -6.73 -16.63 -5.60
CA GLY A 107 -5.83 -17.41 -4.77
C GLY A 107 -4.51 -17.71 -5.45
N PHE A 108 -3.58 -18.22 -4.66
CA PHE A 108 -2.24 -18.57 -5.08
C PHE A 108 -1.94 -20.02 -4.72
N ASN A 109 -1.09 -20.67 -5.51
CA ASN A 109 -0.63 -22.02 -5.25
C ASN A 109 0.87 -22.16 -5.55
N VAL A 110 1.59 -22.83 -4.65
CA VAL A 110 2.97 -23.25 -4.86
C VAL A 110 3.05 -24.74 -4.59
N ASN A 111 3.32 -25.54 -5.64
CA ASN A 111 3.53 -27.00 -5.53
C ASN A 111 2.45 -27.72 -4.72
N GLY A 112 1.18 -27.37 -4.90
CA GLY A 112 0.05 -28.00 -4.19
C GLY A 112 -0.28 -27.37 -2.83
N VAL A 113 0.52 -26.42 -2.33
CA VAL A 113 0.15 -25.61 -1.16
C VAL A 113 -0.63 -24.38 -1.63
N SER A 114 -1.89 -24.28 -1.22
CA SER A 114 -2.75 -23.14 -1.55
C SER A 114 -2.74 -22.06 -0.48
N SER A 115 -2.87 -20.81 -0.90
CA SER A 115 -3.15 -19.68 -0.01
C SER A 115 -4.58 -19.75 0.54
N LYS A 116 -4.91 -18.86 1.48
CA LYS A 116 -6.32 -18.50 1.68
C LYS A 116 -6.88 -17.91 0.39
N VAL A 117 -8.18 -18.11 0.16
CA VAL A 117 -8.90 -17.45 -0.93
C VAL A 117 -9.23 -16.03 -0.48
N GLY A 118 -8.86 -15.05 -1.30
CA GLY A 118 -9.29 -13.67 -1.15
C GLY A 118 -10.46 -13.35 -2.07
N THR A 119 -11.11 -12.21 -1.86
CA THR A 119 -12.21 -11.74 -2.69
C THR A 119 -12.17 -10.22 -2.87
N PHE A 120 -12.73 -9.75 -3.96
CA PHE A 120 -12.88 -8.33 -4.27
C PHE A 120 -14.09 -8.12 -5.18
N ARG A 121 -14.60 -6.87 -5.21
CA ARG A 121 -15.63 -6.42 -6.14
C ARG A 121 -15.07 -5.31 -7.00
N LEU A 122 -15.23 -5.40 -8.31
CA LEU A 122 -14.80 -4.32 -9.19
C LEU A 122 -15.82 -3.17 -9.19
N PRO A 123 -15.37 -1.92 -9.19
CA PRO A 123 -16.25 -0.76 -9.21
C PRO A 123 -17.01 -0.66 -10.53
N LYS A 124 -18.13 0.06 -10.49
CA LYS A 124 -18.83 0.48 -11.70
C LYS A 124 -17.98 1.47 -12.51
N PRO A 125 -17.95 1.37 -13.85
CA PRO A 125 -17.28 2.36 -14.69
C PRO A 125 -18.01 3.71 -14.64
N ALA A 126 -17.32 4.78 -15.06
CA ALA A 126 -17.91 6.11 -15.16
C ALA A 126 -19.20 6.10 -15.98
N GLY A 127 -20.23 6.80 -15.50
CA GLY A 127 -21.53 6.92 -16.19
C GLY A 127 -22.52 5.80 -15.90
N GLU A 128 -22.13 4.75 -15.16
CA GLU A 128 -23.08 3.77 -14.62
C GLU A 128 -23.58 4.19 -13.23
N ALA A 129 -24.91 4.15 -13.06
CA ALA A 129 -25.57 4.51 -11.81
C ALA A 129 -25.11 3.63 -10.64
N MET A 130 -24.59 4.23 -9.57
CA MET A 130 -24.21 3.54 -8.33
C MET A 130 -25.00 4.10 -7.13
N GLU A 131 -25.79 3.25 -6.47
CA GLU A 131 -26.71 3.71 -5.41
C GLU A 131 -26.02 3.96 -4.06
N GLN A 132 -24.95 3.21 -3.77
CA GLN A 132 -24.24 3.26 -2.49
C GLN A 132 -22.77 2.92 -2.67
N LEU A 133 -21.94 3.46 -1.77
CA LEU A 133 -20.53 3.13 -1.63
C LEU A 133 -20.23 2.83 -0.16
N LYS A 134 -19.69 1.63 0.14
CA LYS A 134 -19.34 1.23 1.51
C LYS A 134 -17.84 1.02 1.61
N TYR A 135 -17.17 1.85 2.40
CA TYR A 135 -15.75 1.69 2.66
C TYR A 135 -15.42 1.99 4.12
N ALA A 136 -14.31 1.41 4.58
CA ALA A 136 -13.69 1.75 5.86
C ALA A 136 -12.43 2.58 5.60
N LEU A 137 -12.13 3.52 6.48
CA LEU A 137 -10.98 4.42 6.37
C LEU A 137 -10.10 4.27 7.61
N PHE A 138 -8.79 4.12 7.37
CA PHE A 138 -7.77 3.90 8.39
C PHE A 138 -6.59 4.85 8.18
N ALA A 139 -5.90 5.14 9.27
CA ALA A 139 -4.60 5.81 9.33
C ALA A 139 -3.93 5.42 10.66
N CYS A 140 -2.61 5.64 10.76
CA CYS A 140 -1.87 5.53 12.02
C CYS A 140 -2.01 4.16 12.72
N ALA A 141 -1.63 3.09 12.02
CA ALA A 141 -1.80 1.72 12.45
C ALA A 141 -0.70 1.20 13.38
N ASN A 142 -0.21 2.02 14.32
CA ASN A 142 0.98 1.69 15.11
C ASN A 142 0.84 0.36 15.88
N TRP A 143 1.59 -0.66 15.45
CA TRP A 143 1.51 -2.01 15.99
C TRP A 143 1.85 -2.06 17.49
N GLY A 144 2.78 -1.23 17.96
CA GLY A 144 3.19 -1.20 19.37
C GLY A 144 2.08 -0.71 20.30
N PHE A 145 1.21 0.17 19.80
CA PHE A 145 0.23 0.89 20.63
C PHE A 145 -1.04 0.08 20.91
N GLY A 146 -1.37 -0.91 20.07
CA GLY A 146 -2.60 -1.65 20.29
C GLY A 146 -2.81 -2.85 19.38
N TYR A 147 -3.88 -3.58 19.71
CA TYR A 147 -4.38 -4.66 18.87
C TYR A 147 -5.18 -4.09 17.69
N PHE A 148 -5.15 -4.82 16.58
CA PHE A 148 -5.78 -4.45 15.32
C PHE A 148 -7.30 -4.70 15.31
N ASN A 149 -7.96 -4.36 16.43
CA ASN A 149 -9.40 -4.55 16.66
C ASN A 149 -10.26 -3.75 15.68
N ALA A 150 -9.77 -2.59 15.21
CA ALA A 150 -10.46 -1.80 14.20
C ALA A 150 -10.54 -2.54 12.85
N TYR A 151 -9.46 -3.20 12.43
CA TYR A 151 -9.46 -4.05 11.24
C TYR A 151 -10.36 -5.27 11.44
N ASP A 152 -10.34 -5.89 12.62
CA ASP A 152 -11.22 -7.03 12.94
C ASP A 152 -12.70 -6.64 12.82
N LEU A 153 -13.10 -5.50 13.40
CA LEU A 153 -14.46 -4.99 13.31
C LEU A 153 -14.85 -4.70 11.86
N ALA A 154 -14.00 -4.01 11.10
CA ALA A 154 -14.27 -3.68 9.70
C ALA A 154 -14.43 -4.95 8.83
N SER A 155 -13.67 -6.01 9.13
CA SER A 155 -13.75 -7.29 8.41
C SER A 155 -15.11 -8.00 8.54
N ARG A 156 -15.98 -7.55 9.45
CA ARG A 156 -17.34 -8.07 9.65
C ARG A 156 -18.37 -7.41 8.74
N TYR A 157 -18.00 -6.34 8.04
CA TYR A 157 -18.87 -5.64 7.10
C TYR A 157 -18.57 -6.07 5.65
N ASP A 158 -19.60 -6.06 4.81
CA ASP A 158 -19.47 -6.18 3.35
C ASP A 158 -19.09 -4.80 2.78
N LEU A 159 -17.77 -4.58 2.64
CA LEU A 159 -17.17 -3.36 2.13
C LEU A 159 -16.85 -3.53 0.65
N ASP A 160 -17.08 -2.48 -0.15
CA ASP A 160 -16.63 -2.45 -1.54
C ASP A 160 -15.09 -2.37 -1.61
N PHE A 161 -14.49 -1.60 -0.69
CA PHE A 161 -13.04 -1.47 -0.49
C PHE A 161 -12.73 -0.91 0.90
N HIS A 162 -11.46 -0.85 1.26
CA HIS A 162 -10.99 -0.08 2.41
C HIS A 162 -9.83 0.83 2.02
N VAL A 163 -9.65 1.92 2.77
CA VAL A 163 -8.67 2.96 2.50
C VAL A 163 -7.67 3.06 3.64
N HIS A 164 -6.38 3.19 3.32
CA HIS A 164 -5.34 3.56 4.28
C HIS A 164 -4.66 4.87 3.87
N LEU A 165 -4.72 5.87 4.73
CA LEU A 165 -4.21 7.22 4.46
C LEU A 165 -2.76 7.44 4.94
N GLY A 166 -1.98 6.37 5.01
CA GLY A 166 -0.60 6.39 5.51
C GLY A 166 -0.44 6.02 6.98
N ASP A 167 0.81 5.93 7.41
CA ASP A 167 1.24 5.30 8.67
C ASP A 167 0.73 3.85 8.81
N PHE A 168 0.75 3.10 7.72
CA PHE A 168 0.48 1.66 7.67
C PHE A 168 1.48 0.87 8.49
N ILE A 169 2.75 1.32 8.47
CA ILE A 169 3.78 0.89 9.41
C ILE A 169 4.32 2.09 10.19
N TYR A 170 5.04 1.80 11.27
CA TYR A 170 5.94 2.75 11.93
C TYR A 170 7.34 2.19 11.86
N GLU A 171 8.34 3.05 11.70
CA GLU A 171 9.77 2.77 11.60
C GLU A 171 10.45 2.60 12.96
N TYR A 172 9.88 3.20 14.02
CA TYR A 172 10.52 3.30 15.33
C TYR A 172 11.07 1.99 15.90
N GLY A 173 12.22 2.08 16.57
CA GLY A 173 12.71 1.04 17.48
C GLY A 173 12.07 1.09 18.87
N LEU A 174 12.40 0.12 19.73
CA LEU A 174 11.92 0.08 21.12
C LEU A 174 12.36 1.30 21.95
N GLU A 175 13.51 1.88 21.64
CA GLU A 175 14.12 2.98 22.41
C GLU A 175 13.47 4.35 22.14
N ARG A 176 12.93 4.56 20.94
CA ARG A 176 12.37 5.85 20.48
C ARG A 176 10.86 5.92 20.55
N SER A 177 10.15 4.91 21.03
CA SER A 177 8.69 4.98 21.14
C SER A 177 8.30 5.97 22.25
N PRO A 178 7.82 7.19 21.92
CA PRO A 178 7.71 8.29 22.89
C PRO A 178 6.67 8.02 23.98
N ASN A 179 5.79 7.04 23.76
CA ASN A 179 4.78 6.61 24.72
C ASN A 179 4.88 5.11 25.01
N ALA A 180 6.08 4.57 25.20
CA ALA A 180 6.28 3.15 25.55
C ALA A 180 5.41 2.69 26.74
N GLU A 181 5.09 3.59 27.68
CA GLU A 181 4.17 3.35 28.80
C GLU A 181 2.70 3.13 28.37
N GLN A 182 2.28 3.71 27.23
CA GLN A 182 0.94 3.55 26.63
C GLN A 182 0.87 2.40 25.61
N ALA A 183 2.02 1.83 25.25
CA ALA A 183 2.11 0.84 24.19
C ALA A 183 1.66 -0.54 24.67
N VAL A 184 0.37 -0.85 24.48
CA VAL A 184 -0.27 -2.08 24.99
C VAL A 184 0.47 -3.35 24.56
N ARG A 185 0.92 -3.41 23.29
CA ARG A 185 1.68 -4.58 22.81
C ARG A 185 3.10 -4.58 23.33
N PHE A 186 3.77 -3.43 23.45
CA PHE A 186 5.13 -3.40 24.00
C PHE A 186 5.16 -3.79 25.48
N ALA A 187 4.15 -3.40 26.26
CA ALA A 187 4.03 -3.82 27.65
C ALA A 187 3.86 -5.35 27.80
N GLN A 188 3.15 -5.99 26.86
CA GLN A 188 2.84 -7.43 26.92
C GLN A 188 3.82 -8.31 26.15
N GLN A 189 4.45 -7.77 25.10
CA GLN A 189 5.32 -8.46 24.15
C GLN A 189 6.49 -7.55 23.72
N PRO A 190 7.38 -7.14 24.66
CA PRO A 190 8.46 -6.20 24.35
C PRO A 190 9.45 -6.73 23.30
N LYS A 191 9.48 -8.05 23.08
CA LYS A 191 10.32 -8.72 22.06
C LYS A 191 9.59 -8.98 20.73
N GLY A 192 8.34 -8.53 20.58
CA GLY A 192 7.55 -8.78 19.37
C GLY A 192 7.85 -7.81 18.23
N LEU A 193 8.41 -6.62 18.53
CA LEU A 193 8.80 -5.66 17.50
C LEU A 193 9.98 -6.21 16.68
N THR A 194 9.79 -6.31 15.37
CA THR A 194 10.78 -6.86 14.44
C THR A 194 10.95 -5.92 13.24
N PRO A 195 12.17 -5.40 12.99
CA PRO A 195 13.32 -5.44 13.91
C PRO A 195 13.04 -4.63 15.20
N PRO A 196 13.75 -4.89 16.31
CA PRO A 196 13.57 -4.17 17.58
C PRO A 196 14.18 -2.76 17.57
N HIS A 197 14.94 -2.41 16.54
CA HIS A 197 15.55 -1.11 16.32
C HIS A 197 14.80 -0.32 15.24
N GLU A 198 15.23 0.94 15.06
CA GLU A 198 14.77 1.84 14.01
C GLU A 198 14.91 1.20 12.62
N ALA A 199 13.84 1.21 11.81
CA ALA A 199 13.92 0.70 10.45
C ALA A 199 14.64 1.67 9.53
N VAL A 200 15.78 1.24 8.98
CA VAL A 200 16.64 2.06 8.12
C VAL A 200 16.99 1.33 6.82
N SER A 201 17.34 0.04 6.91
CA SER A 201 17.69 -0.76 5.73
C SER A 201 16.46 -1.39 5.06
N LEU A 202 16.61 -1.83 3.82
CA LEU A 202 15.55 -2.54 3.09
C LEU A 202 15.06 -3.79 3.84
N ASP A 203 15.99 -4.54 4.44
CA ASP A 203 15.65 -5.71 5.26
C ASP A 203 14.85 -5.32 6.51
N ASP A 204 15.16 -4.19 7.14
CA ASP A 204 14.39 -3.67 8.27
C ASP A 204 12.95 -3.32 7.87
N TYR A 205 12.77 -2.57 6.77
CA TYR A 205 11.43 -2.23 6.30
C TYR A 205 10.62 -3.47 5.91
N ARG A 206 11.23 -4.44 5.20
CA ARG A 206 10.58 -5.72 4.87
C ARG A 206 10.13 -6.47 6.11
N LYS A 207 10.99 -6.58 7.13
CA LYS A 207 10.63 -7.17 8.43
C LYS A 207 9.51 -6.40 9.13
N ARG A 208 9.49 -5.07 9.02
CA ARG A 208 8.43 -4.24 9.60
C ARG A 208 7.08 -4.46 8.91
N TYR A 209 7.03 -4.51 7.58
CA TYR A 209 5.82 -4.90 6.85
C TYR A 209 5.38 -6.33 7.18
N ALA A 210 6.33 -7.26 7.28
CA ALA A 210 6.07 -8.64 7.68
C ALA A 210 5.37 -8.72 9.04
N LEU A 211 5.88 -7.98 10.04
CA LEU A 211 5.28 -7.90 11.37
C LEU A 211 3.82 -7.42 11.32
N TYR A 212 3.55 -6.34 10.59
CA TYR A 212 2.22 -5.76 10.54
C TYR A 212 1.25 -6.67 9.79
N ARG A 213 1.64 -7.21 8.63
CA ARG A 213 0.82 -8.13 7.82
C ARG A 213 0.68 -9.53 8.40
N ALA A 214 1.47 -9.90 9.39
CA ALA A 214 1.26 -11.13 10.15
C ALA A 214 0.02 -11.04 11.06
N ASP A 215 -0.52 -9.85 11.32
CA ASP A 215 -1.70 -9.70 12.18
C ASP A 215 -2.95 -10.36 11.56
N PRO A 216 -3.63 -11.28 12.26
CA PRO A 216 -4.78 -12.00 11.72
C PRO A 216 -5.96 -11.11 11.31
N ALA A 217 -6.19 -9.99 12.01
CA ALA A 217 -7.29 -9.08 11.72
C ALA A 217 -7.03 -8.32 10.41
N LEU A 218 -5.78 -7.87 10.21
CA LEU A 218 -5.37 -7.24 8.95
C LEU A 218 -5.43 -8.23 7.79
N GLN A 219 -4.98 -9.48 7.98
CA GLN A 219 -5.11 -10.52 6.94
C GLN A 219 -6.56 -10.81 6.58
N LEU A 220 -7.45 -10.85 7.57
CA LEU A 220 -8.87 -11.11 7.34
C LEU A 220 -9.54 -9.98 6.54
N LEU A 221 -9.26 -8.72 6.87
CA LEU A 221 -9.75 -7.59 6.10
C LEU A 221 -9.16 -7.58 4.69
N SER A 222 -7.84 -7.76 4.55
CA SER A 222 -7.14 -7.77 3.26
C SER A 222 -7.66 -8.84 2.30
N ALA A 223 -8.08 -9.99 2.83
CA ALA A 223 -8.66 -11.08 2.04
C ALA A 223 -10.12 -10.80 1.64
N LYS A 224 -10.81 -9.83 2.25
CA LYS A 224 -12.25 -9.59 2.04
C LYS A 224 -12.58 -8.38 1.17
N SER A 225 -11.72 -7.37 1.13
CA SER A 225 -11.96 -6.16 0.34
C SER A 225 -10.65 -5.59 -0.20
N ALA A 226 -10.75 -4.93 -1.35
CA ALA A 226 -9.60 -4.29 -1.98
C ALA A 226 -9.11 -3.11 -1.15
N LEU A 227 -7.79 -2.93 -1.07
CA LEU A 227 -7.14 -1.80 -0.42
C LEU A 227 -6.84 -0.68 -1.43
N ILE A 228 -7.20 0.55 -1.08
CA ILE A 228 -6.67 1.78 -1.68
C ILE A 228 -5.75 2.42 -0.64
N ALA A 229 -4.45 2.54 -0.94
CA ALA A 229 -3.47 3.03 0.03
C ALA A 229 -2.58 4.15 -0.50
N VAL A 230 -2.21 5.05 0.39
CA VAL A 230 -1.10 5.98 0.21
C VAL A 230 -0.22 5.91 1.44
N TRP A 231 1.08 6.14 1.29
CA TRP A 231 1.95 6.36 2.45
C TRP A 231 1.69 7.73 3.05
N ASP A 232 2.07 7.89 4.31
CA ASP A 232 2.38 9.18 4.89
C ASP A 232 3.87 9.21 5.25
N ASP A 233 4.25 9.66 6.44
CA ASP A 233 5.65 9.72 6.83
C ASP A 233 6.22 8.42 7.35
N HIS A 234 5.47 7.69 8.18
CA HIS A 234 6.03 6.57 8.93
C HIS A 234 6.29 5.30 8.10
N GLU A 235 5.85 5.26 6.85
CA GLU A 235 6.34 4.29 5.87
C GLU A 235 7.80 4.52 5.47
N ILE A 236 8.33 5.71 5.72
CA ILE A 236 9.73 6.09 5.53
C ILE A 236 10.34 6.37 6.91
N THR A 237 10.14 7.56 7.44
CA THR A 237 10.52 7.95 8.80
C THR A 237 9.84 9.26 9.14
N ASN A 238 9.56 9.50 10.42
CA ASN A 238 8.79 10.64 10.91
C ASN A 238 9.21 11.98 10.28
N ASN A 239 8.21 12.72 9.79
CA ASN A 239 8.34 14.05 9.19
C ASN A 239 9.42 14.18 8.08
N PRO A 240 9.35 13.41 6.98
CA PRO A 240 10.23 13.54 5.83
C PRO A 240 9.77 14.70 4.94
N TRP A 241 10.73 15.20 4.20
CA TRP A 241 10.60 16.16 3.12
C TRP A 241 11.60 15.76 2.02
N MET A 242 11.63 16.47 0.88
CA MET A 242 12.42 16.04 -0.28
C MET A 242 13.90 15.76 0.00
N GLY A 243 14.51 16.47 0.96
CA GLY A 243 15.95 16.40 1.25
C GLY A 243 16.33 15.81 2.61
N GLY A 244 15.38 15.28 3.38
CA GLY A 244 15.68 14.67 4.68
C GLY A 244 14.43 14.37 5.49
N ALA A 245 14.60 14.10 6.78
CA ALA A 245 13.50 13.95 7.72
C ALA A 245 13.89 14.44 9.11
N SER A 246 12.90 14.71 9.97
CA SER A 246 13.15 15.05 11.38
C SER A 246 13.75 13.87 12.13
N ASN A 247 13.23 12.66 11.88
CA ASN A 247 13.74 11.42 12.47
C ASN A 247 14.74 10.72 11.52
N HIS A 248 15.76 11.47 11.08
CA HIS A 248 16.87 10.88 10.35
C HIS A 248 18.22 11.50 10.73
N ASN A 249 19.17 10.68 11.19
CA ASN A 249 20.50 11.14 11.61
C ASN A 249 21.63 10.23 11.09
N PRO A 250 22.35 10.65 10.02
CA PRO A 250 23.53 9.93 9.52
C PRO A 250 24.65 9.75 10.55
N ASP A 251 24.82 10.70 11.48
CA ASP A 251 25.86 10.66 12.51
C ASP A 251 25.57 9.60 13.60
N GLU A 252 24.31 9.18 13.72
CA GLU A 252 23.88 8.06 14.59
C GLU A 252 23.90 6.71 13.87
N GLY A 253 24.48 6.65 12.66
CA GLY A 253 24.64 5.41 11.91
C GLY A 253 23.41 5.02 11.09
N GLU A 254 22.45 5.92 10.88
CA GLU A 254 21.28 5.67 10.02
C GLU A 254 21.58 5.79 8.52
N GLY A 255 22.84 6.04 8.14
CA GLY A 255 23.28 6.04 6.75
C GLY A 255 22.82 7.25 5.94
N ASP A 256 22.89 7.14 4.61
CA ASP A 256 22.49 8.20 3.69
C ASP A 256 20.96 8.27 3.56
N TRP A 257 20.43 9.49 3.48
CA TRP A 257 18.99 9.75 3.37
C TRP A 257 18.37 9.10 2.14
N VAL A 258 19.05 9.19 0.99
CA VAL A 258 18.55 8.64 -0.27
C VAL A 258 18.52 7.11 -0.19
N GLU A 259 19.50 6.49 0.46
CA GLU A 259 19.51 5.03 0.69
C GLU A 259 18.34 4.56 1.55
N ARG A 260 18.08 5.22 2.69
CA ARG A 260 16.92 4.91 3.55
C ARG A 260 15.60 5.12 2.82
N TRP A 261 15.47 6.22 2.09
CA TRP A 261 14.29 6.53 1.28
C TRP A 261 14.04 5.47 0.20
N MET A 262 15.06 5.06 -0.56
CA MET A 262 14.93 4.01 -1.58
C MET A 262 14.53 2.66 -0.97
N ALA A 263 15.13 2.31 0.17
CA ALA A 263 14.79 1.10 0.91
C ALA A 263 13.31 1.08 1.34
N ALA A 264 12.82 2.19 1.90
CA ALA A 264 11.44 2.34 2.33
C ALA A 264 10.44 2.24 1.16
N VAL A 265 10.70 2.99 0.07
CA VAL A 265 9.85 2.99 -1.13
C VAL A 265 9.82 1.61 -1.78
N GLN A 266 10.98 0.96 -1.91
CA GLN A 266 11.02 -0.40 -2.45
C GLN A 266 10.18 -1.36 -1.60
N ALA A 267 10.34 -1.35 -0.28
CA ALA A 267 9.54 -2.19 0.61
C ALA A 267 8.04 -1.88 0.49
N TYR A 268 7.64 -0.61 0.40
CA TYR A 268 6.23 -0.22 0.19
C TYR A 268 5.68 -0.83 -1.12
N HIS A 269 6.41 -0.69 -2.23
CA HIS A 269 6.01 -1.27 -3.52
C HIS A 269 6.05 -2.80 -3.55
N GLU A 270 6.84 -3.45 -2.71
CA GLU A 270 6.83 -4.92 -2.56
C GLU A 270 5.61 -5.39 -1.76
N TRP A 271 5.31 -4.70 -0.66
CA TRP A 271 4.40 -5.19 0.38
C TRP A 271 2.98 -4.62 0.32
N MET A 272 2.73 -3.56 -0.44
CA MET A 272 1.38 -2.97 -0.58
C MET A 272 0.75 -3.40 -1.90
N PRO A 273 -0.56 -3.77 -1.96
CA PRO A 273 -1.25 -4.19 -3.18
C PRO A 273 -1.61 -2.99 -4.08
N ILE A 274 -0.66 -2.10 -4.33
CA ILE A 274 -0.78 -0.97 -5.25
C ILE A 274 -0.15 -1.28 -6.61
N ARG A 275 -0.59 -0.61 -7.67
CA ARG A 275 0.14 -0.62 -8.94
C ARG A 275 1.50 0.03 -8.75
N SER A 276 2.54 -0.61 -9.28
CA SER A 276 3.93 -0.13 -9.20
C SER A 276 4.48 0.29 -10.57
N TYR A 277 3.72 0.07 -11.63
CA TYR A 277 4.09 0.42 -13.00
C TYR A 277 2.92 1.12 -13.68
N ASP A 278 3.21 2.07 -14.55
CA ASP A 278 2.20 2.72 -15.39
C ASP A 278 1.83 1.85 -16.61
N SER A 279 0.99 2.39 -17.49
CA SER A 279 0.55 1.69 -18.71
C SER A 279 1.67 1.44 -19.73
N GLU A 280 2.79 2.16 -19.62
CA GLU A 280 3.97 1.98 -20.48
C GLU A 280 4.97 0.98 -19.87
N GLY A 281 4.73 0.55 -18.63
CA GLY A 281 5.59 -0.37 -17.90
C GLY A 281 6.71 0.33 -17.12
N GLU A 282 6.64 1.66 -16.98
CA GLU A 282 7.63 2.42 -16.22
C GLU A 282 7.30 2.41 -14.73
N PHE A 283 8.34 2.30 -13.89
CA PHE A 283 8.16 2.20 -12.45
C PHE A 283 7.69 3.53 -11.83
N ILE A 284 6.53 3.51 -11.17
CA ILE A 284 5.93 4.71 -10.56
C ILE A 284 6.51 5.00 -9.16
N SER A 285 7.82 5.27 -9.11
CA SER A 285 8.60 5.44 -7.88
C SER A 285 7.93 6.28 -6.78
N LYS A 286 7.83 7.60 -6.97
CA LYS A 286 7.22 8.52 -5.99
C LYS A 286 5.78 8.90 -6.35
N ARG A 287 5.35 8.58 -7.58
CA ARG A 287 4.11 9.06 -8.21
C ARG A 287 2.93 8.15 -7.89
N ILE A 288 2.69 7.89 -6.61
CA ILE A 288 1.57 7.03 -6.21
C ILE A 288 0.24 7.78 -6.09
N TYR A 289 0.19 9.06 -6.45
CA TYR A 289 -1.09 9.78 -6.61
C TYR A 289 -1.87 9.17 -7.77
N ARG A 290 -3.19 9.01 -7.60
CA ARG A 290 -4.06 8.33 -8.56
C ARG A 290 -5.53 8.61 -8.24
N SER A 291 -6.42 8.27 -9.16
CA SER A 291 -7.86 8.41 -8.97
C SER A 291 -8.59 7.08 -9.18
N PHE A 292 -9.73 6.94 -8.51
CA PHE A 292 -10.61 5.77 -8.58
C PHE A 292 -12.04 6.25 -8.85
N GLN A 293 -12.67 5.65 -9.85
CA GLN A 293 -14.05 5.95 -10.22
C GLN A 293 -15.00 4.91 -9.62
N PHE A 294 -16.12 5.38 -9.06
CA PHE A 294 -17.18 4.54 -8.52
C PHE A 294 -18.52 4.93 -9.16
N GLY A 295 -18.78 4.42 -10.36
CA GLY A 295 -19.97 4.78 -11.13
C GLY A 295 -20.04 6.28 -11.40
N ASP A 296 -21.26 6.82 -11.37
CA ASP A 296 -21.56 8.25 -11.31
C ASP A 296 -21.63 8.84 -9.88
N LEU A 297 -21.39 8.01 -8.85
CA LEU A 297 -21.57 8.39 -7.45
C LEU A 297 -20.38 9.16 -6.89
N ALA A 298 -19.16 8.69 -7.13
CA ALA A 298 -17.97 9.29 -6.53
C ALA A 298 -16.71 9.08 -7.37
N THR A 299 -15.83 10.08 -7.31
CA THR A 299 -14.44 10.01 -7.75
C THR A 299 -13.55 10.19 -6.53
N MET A 300 -12.73 9.20 -6.21
CA MET A 300 -11.75 9.29 -5.12
C MET A 300 -10.40 9.68 -5.69
N ILE A 301 -9.76 10.70 -5.12
CA ILE A 301 -8.42 11.13 -5.51
C ILE A 301 -7.47 10.92 -4.35
N ILE A 302 -6.43 10.15 -4.63
CA ILE A 302 -5.33 9.88 -3.72
C ILE A 302 -4.19 10.82 -4.06
N ILE A 303 -3.76 11.58 -3.07
CA ILE A 303 -2.69 12.59 -3.19
C ILE A 303 -1.46 12.13 -2.42
N GLU A 304 -0.28 12.40 -2.96
CA GLU A 304 1.02 12.15 -2.32
C GLU A 304 1.56 13.50 -1.82
N THR A 305 1.88 13.61 -0.52
CA THR A 305 2.21 14.90 0.12
C THR A 305 3.54 14.88 0.88
N ARG A 306 4.38 13.86 0.68
CA ARG A 306 5.64 13.69 1.41
C ARG A 306 6.83 13.77 0.48
N LEU A 307 6.97 12.81 -0.44
CA LEU A 307 8.25 12.53 -1.11
C LEU A 307 8.45 13.27 -2.44
N MET A 308 7.38 13.77 -3.07
CA MET A 308 7.47 14.43 -4.37
C MET A 308 7.64 15.95 -4.32
N GLY A 309 7.01 16.63 -3.36
CA GLY A 309 6.91 18.09 -3.41
C GLY A 309 7.00 18.81 -2.06
N ARG A 310 7.09 18.09 -0.94
CA ARG A 310 7.11 18.71 0.39
C ARG A 310 8.48 19.35 0.65
N THR A 311 8.49 20.65 0.94
CA THR A 311 9.68 21.36 1.45
C THR A 311 9.89 21.08 2.93
N LYS A 312 11.09 21.36 3.46
CA LYS A 312 11.37 21.22 4.89
C LYS A 312 10.36 22.04 5.71
N GLN A 313 9.79 21.42 6.73
CA GLN A 313 8.87 22.03 7.68
C GLN A 313 9.59 23.11 8.50
N ASP A 314 8.86 24.15 8.89
CA ASP A 314 9.37 25.09 9.89
C ASP A 314 9.35 24.41 11.27
N GLU A 315 10.43 24.56 12.04
CA GLU A 315 10.59 23.98 13.38
C GLU A 315 10.32 25.01 14.50
N GLY A 316 9.90 26.24 14.15
CA GLY A 316 9.64 27.35 15.10
C GLY A 316 8.21 27.46 15.65
N GLU A 317 8.05 28.14 16.80
CA GLU A 317 6.75 28.47 17.44
C GLU A 317 5.98 29.60 16.70
N GLU A 318 6.60 30.31 15.75
CA GLU A 318 5.96 31.34 14.95
C GLU A 318 5.85 30.91 13.49
N ASP A 319 4.61 30.85 13.01
CA ASP A 319 4.12 30.63 11.63
C ASP A 319 4.63 31.75 10.68
N SER A 320 5.95 31.83 10.48
CA SER A 320 6.64 33.01 9.91
C SER A 320 7.22 32.81 8.50
N ALA A 321 6.95 31.69 7.84
CA ALA A 321 7.27 31.46 6.43
C ALA A 321 6.09 30.81 5.68
N PRO A 322 5.88 31.10 4.37
CA PRO A 322 4.80 30.52 3.56
C PRO A 322 5.08 29.06 3.17
N ASN A 323 5.50 28.23 4.13
CA ASN A 323 5.81 26.83 3.92
C ASN A 323 4.51 26.01 3.90
N THR A 324 3.83 25.99 2.76
CA THR A 324 2.63 25.14 2.59
C THR A 324 3.04 23.66 2.47
N VAL A 325 2.10 22.73 2.62
CA VAL A 325 2.30 21.30 2.32
C VAL A 325 2.85 21.08 0.89
N PHE A 326 2.60 22.04 -0.02
CA PHE A 326 3.07 22.07 -1.40
C PHE A 326 4.17 23.11 -1.66
N GLY A 327 4.78 23.66 -0.59
CA GLY A 327 5.77 24.73 -0.66
C GLY A 327 5.16 26.13 -0.80
N ALA A 328 5.98 27.16 -0.62
CA ALA A 328 5.59 28.53 -0.97
C ALA A 328 5.29 28.62 -2.47
N THR A 329 4.30 29.43 -2.86
CA THR A 329 3.87 29.73 -4.24
C THR A 329 4.97 30.37 -5.13
N VAL A 330 6.24 30.28 -4.72
CA VAL A 330 7.42 30.88 -5.35
C VAL A 330 8.19 29.86 -6.19
N GLY A 331 7.75 28.61 -6.24
CA GLY A 331 8.29 27.59 -7.14
C GLY A 331 7.22 26.63 -7.59
N VAL A 332 6.50 26.96 -8.66
CA VAL A 332 5.84 25.94 -9.48
C VAL A 332 6.94 25.06 -10.07
N VAL A 333 7.35 24.02 -9.34
CA VAL A 333 8.19 22.97 -9.87
C VAL A 333 7.26 22.08 -10.68
N GLY A 334 7.32 22.27 -12.00
CA GLY A 334 6.40 21.76 -12.99
C GLY A 334 6.06 20.28 -12.83
N GLY A 335 4.86 20.05 -12.33
CA GLY A 335 4.01 18.92 -12.66
C GLY A 335 2.60 19.46 -12.65
N LEU A 336 2.16 20.06 -13.76
CA LEU A 336 0.72 20.19 -13.97
C LEU A 336 0.11 18.80 -13.72
N ALA A 337 -1.11 18.74 -13.16
CA ALA A 337 -1.90 17.51 -13.28
C ALA A 337 -1.79 17.02 -14.73
N PRO A 338 -1.56 15.72 -14.99
CA PRO A 338 -1.38 15.21 -16.35
C PRO A 338 -2.40 15.83 -17.30
N GLU A 339 -2.04 16.21 -18.54
CA GLU A 339 -2.99 16.86 -19.47
C GLU A 339 -4.32 16.08 -19.61
N GLU A 340 -4.26 14.76 -19.44
CA GLU A 340 -5.38 13.81 -19.37
C GLU A 340 -6.34 13.99 -18.17
N TRP A 341 -5.94 14.68 -17.10
CA TRP A 341 -6.81 15.11 -15.99
C TRP A 341 -7.56 16.40 -16.30
N GLN A 342 -7.02 17.25 -17.19
CA GLN A 342 -7.74 18.45 -17.67
C GLN A 342 -8.82 18.09 -18.70
N ALA A 343 -8.71 16.95 -19.37
CA ALA A 343 -9.62 16.51 -20.42
C ALA A 343 -10.92 15.82 -19.94
N ASN A 344 -11.07 15.53 -18.64
CA ASN A 344 -12.22 14.82 -18.09
C ASN A 344 -12.96 15.63 -17.01
N ASN A 345 -14.28 15.38 -16.87
CA ASN A 345 -15.20 15.97 -15.86
C ASN A 345 -14.69 15.95 -14.40
N VAL A 346 -13.61 15.24 -14.10
CA VAL A 346 -12.95 15.16 -12.80
C VAL A 346 -12.35 16.50 -12.38
N SER A 347 -11.78 17.29 -13.31
CA SER A 347 -11.27 18.64 -13.00
C SER A 347 -12.39 19.56 -12.51
N ILE A 348 -13.53 19.54 -13.21
CA ILE A 348 -14.75 20.27 -12.84
C ILE A 348 -15.31 19.78 -11.50
N GLN A 349 -15.31 18.46 -11.26
CA GLN A 349 -15.77 17.88 -9.98
C GLN A 349 -14.84 18.25 -8.81
N LEU A 350 -13.53 18.33 -9.04
CA LEU A 350 -12.58 18.79 -8.02
C LEU A 350 -12.73 20.27 -7.73
N GLU A 351 -12.98 21.09 -8.75
CA GLU A 351 -13.33 22.49 -8.58
C GLU A 351 -14.63 22.64 -7.79
N GLN A 352 -15.66 21.82 -8.05
CA GLN A 352 -16.92 21.81 -7.30
C GLN A 352 -16.76 21.32 -5.85
N ILE A 353 -15.91 20.31 -5.60
CA ILE A 353 -15.58 19.84 -4.24
C ILE A 353 -14.80 20.91 -3.48
N ARG A 354 -13.83 21.57 -4.15
CA ARG A 354 -13.11 22.72 -3.61
C ARG A 354 -14.08 23.84 -3.26
N ASP A 355 -15.00 24.18 -4.15
CA ASP A 355 -15.96 25.26 -3.98
C ASP A 355 -16.98 24.93 -2.89
N SER A 356 -17.44 23.67 -2.79
CA SER A 356 -18.31 23.18 -1.71
C SER A 356 -17.60 23.13 -0.36
N ALA A 357 -16.32 22.75 -0.34
CA ALA A 357 -15.48 22.82 0.84
C ALA A 357 -15.26 24.27 1.27
N ASN A 358 -15.11 25.20 0.32
CA ASN A 358 -14.99 26.64 0.57
C ASN A 358 -16.30 27.26 1.09
N GLU A 359 -17.45 26.85 0.55
CA GLU A 359 -18.77 27.24 1.08
C GLU A 359 -19.01 26.66 2.48
N PHE A 360 -18.54 25.45 2.75
CA PHE A 360 -18.60 24.86 4.09
C PHE A 360 -17.65 25.57 5.08
N ARG A 361 -16.46 25.97 4.63
CA ARG A 361 -15.46 26.77 5.39
C ARG A 361 -15.96 28.18 5.74
N SER A 362 -16.86 28.74 4.94
CA SER A 362 -17.39 30.10 5.15
C SER A 362 -18.60 30.19 6.07
N ARG A 363 -19.09 29.05 6.61
CA ARG A 363 -20.14 29.03 7.64
C ARG A 363 -19.57 29.39 9.01
N ASP A 364 -20.11 30.44 9.62
CA ASP A 364 -19.72 30.87 10.97
C ASP A 364 -19.82 29.71 11.98
N GLY A 365 -18.69 29.41 12.63
CA GLY A 365 -18.63 28.47 13.76
C GLY A 365 -18.27 27.02 13.45
N LYS A 366 -17.89 26.65 12.21
CA LYS A 366 -17.37 25.30 11.92
C LYS A 366 -16.06 25.31 11.13
N LYS A 367 -14.92 25.32 11.84
CA LYS A 367 -13.58 25.18 11.25
C LYS A 367 -13.04 23.76 11.52
N ILE A 368 -12.77 22.97 10.47
CA ILE A 368 -12.00 21.71 10.56
C ILE A 368 -10.48 21.98 10.48
N LEU A 369 -10.06 23.06 9.80
CA LEU A 369 -8.67 23.53 9.70
C LEU A 369 -8.64 25.06 9.86
N GLY A 370 -7.58 25.59 10.48
CA GLY A 370 -7.43 27.00 10.85
C GLY A 370 -7.02 27.93 9.69
N ASP A 371 -7.05 29.24 9.94
CA ASP A 371 -6.82 30.28 8.92
C ASP A 371 -5.41 30.21 8.28
N SER A 372 -4.41 29.69 9.01
CA SER A 372 -3.07 29.43 8.47
C SER A 372 -3.06 28.31 7.43
N GLN A 373 -3.85 27.26 7.65
CA GLN A 373 -3.95 26.07 6.78
C GLN A 373 -4.77 26.32 5.51
N LEU A 374 -5.47 27.47 5.43
CA LEU A 374 -6.30 27.90 4.28
C LEU A 374 -5.69 29.02 3.46
N SER A 375 -4.52 29.54 3.83
CA SER A 375 -3.87 30.69 3.19
C SER A 375 -3.33 30.45 1.76
N TRP A 376 -3.31 29.19 1.30
CA TRP A 376 -2.76 28.76 0.00
C TRP A 376 -3.83 28.41 -1.06
N VAL A 377 -5.12 28.68 -0.78
CA VAL A 377 -6.27 28.43 -1.69
C VAL A 377 -6.99 29.76 -2.06
N GLN A 378 -6.26 30.87 -2.17
CA GLN A 378 -6.75 32.07 -2.88
C GLN A 378 -6.46 31.98 -4.36
#